data_AF-A0A5C9EAA7-F1
#
_entry.id   AF-A0A5C9EAA7-F1
#
_cell.length_a   1.000
_cell.length_b   1.000
_cell.length_c   1.000
_cell.angle_alpha   90.00
_cell.angle_beta   90.00
_cell.angle_gamma   90.00
#
_symmetry.space_group_name_H-M   'P 1'
#
loop_
_entity.id
_entity.type
_entity.pdbx_description
1 polymer ?
#
loop_
_entity_poly.entity_id
_entity_poly.type
_entity_poly.pdbx_seq_one_letter_code
_entity_poly.pdbx_strand_id
1 'polypeptide(L)'
;MDRKAIERIISSERLEPYLRHHNNNFDRAVEHYKANIEISEAFYPMLSILEVGLRNNMDYQLTRKFNDENWFESNDFIKIASSYQIDSISDARKNIHREKKVVTPGKIIAELSFGFWTSLFDSRFEMSLWKNLRLAFPNCPKKIRKRKTMSSKFNGIRKLRNRIFHHEAITWDLGVINNYKKEIIEGIDWLNQGLLEWSDDLIHIDKVIENRKKLIK
;
A
#
# COMPACT_ATOMS: atom_id res chain seq x y z
N MET A 1 29.71 2.52 16.19
CA MET A 1 28.92 3.63 16.76
C MET A 1 28.62 3.25 18.20
N ASP A 2 28.69 4.18 19.15
CA ASP A 2 28.46 3.87 20.57
C ASP A 2 27.03 3.38 20.83
N ARG A 3 26.86 2.39 21.71
CA ARG A 3 25.56 1.76 22.05
C ARG A 3 24.56 2.81 22.55
N LYS A 4 24.99 3.71 23.45
CA LYS A 4 24.12 4.77 23.99
C LYS A 4 23.66 5.74 22.90
N ALA A 5 24.50 6.00 21.90
CA ALA A 5 24.12 6.84 20.76
C ALA A 5 23.04 6.17 19.90
N ILE A 6 23.16 4.87 19.65
CA ILE A 6 22.16 4.10 18.90
C ILE A 6 20.83 4.02 19.66
N GLU A 7 20.85 3.68 20.95
CA GLU A 7 19.63 3.60 21.79
C GLU A 7 18.92 4.95 21.88
N ARG A 8 19.67 6.07 21.90
CA ARG A 8 19.09 7.42 21.89
C ARG A 8 18.42 7.77 20.56
N ILE A 9 18.95 7.31 19.42
CA ILE A 9 18.42 7.64 18.08
C ILE A 9 17.23 6.73 17.73
N ILE A 10 17.34 5.42 17.99
CA ILE A 10 16.30 4.45 17.61
C ILE A 10 15.19 4.37 18.67
N SER A 11 15.48 4.77 19.92
CA SER A 11 14.68 4.52 21.13
C SER A 11 14.78 3.08 21.64
N SER A 12 14.68 2.95 22.96
CA SER A 12 14.65 1.67 23.67
C SER A 12 13.47 0.80 23.22
N GLU A 13 12.30 1.41 23.08
CA GLU A 13 11.04 0.73 22.77
C GLU A 13 11.06 0.11 21.37
N ARG A 14 11.72 0.76 20.41
CA ARG A 14 11.88 0.21 19.05
C ARG A 14 12.90 -0.92 18.98
N LEU A 15 13.96 -0.88 19.79
CA LEU A 15 14.99 -1.93 19.83
C LEU A 15 14.61 -3.14 20.68
N GLU A 16 13.76 -2.96 21.69
CA GLU A 16 13.40 -4.00 22.65
C GLU A 16 12.88 -5.31 22.00
N PRO A 17 12.00 -5.29 20.97
CA PRO A 17 11.57 -6.52 20.31
C PRO A 17 12.74 -7.30 19.68
N TYR A 18 13.71 -6.59 19.09
CA TYR A 18 14.89 -7.20 18.48
C TYR A 18 15.86 -7.75 19.54
N LEU A 19 16.05 -7.01 20.64
CA LEU A 19 16.87 -7.46 21.77
C LEU A 19 16.30 -8.75 22.38
N ARG A 20 14.98 -8.79 22.62
CA ARG A 20 14.31 -9.99 23.13
C ARG A 20 14.47 -11.18 22.17
N HIS A 21 14.32 -10.95 20.86
CA HIS A 21 14.48 -12.00 19.85
C HIS A 21 15.92 -12.56 19.79
N HIS A 22 16.93 -11.73 20.06
CA HIS A 22 18.35 -12.10 19.97
C HIS A 22 19.00 -12.35 21.35
N ASN A 23 18.23 -12.73 22.37
CA ASN A 23 18.73 -13.02 23.72
C ASN A 23 19.58 -11.88 24.32
N ASN A 24 19.13 -10.64 24.14
CA ASN A 24 19.83 -9.40 24.53
C ASN A 24 21.19 -9.17 23.86
N ASN A 25 21.51 -9.89 22.78
CA ASN A 25 22.67 -9.58 21.96
C ASN A 25 22.42 -8.30 21.16
N PHE A 26 23.06 -7.21 21.62
CA PHE A 26 22.87 -5.88 21.06
C PHE A 26 23.26 -5.79 19.58
N ASP A 27 24.41 -6.32 19.20
CA ASP A 27 24.91 -6.22 17.83
C ASP A 27 23.97 -6.95 16.86
N ARG A 28 23.53 -8.16 17.20
CA ARG A 28 22.57 -8.91 16.37
C ARG A 28 21.20 -8.24 16.30
N ALA A 29 20.74 -7.62 17.39
CA ALA A 29 19.49 -6.85 17.41
C ALA A 29 19.56 -5.64 16.47
N VAL A 30 20.67 -4.90 16.49
CA VAL A 30 20.90 -3.76 15.59
C VAL A 30 21.04 -4.23 14.13
N GLU A 31 21.73 -5.35 13.89
CA GLU A 31 21.81 -5.94 12.54
C GLU A 31 20.43 -6.35 12.01
N HIS A 32 19.58 -6.95 12.85
CA HIS A 32 18.22 -7.30 12.46
C HIS A 32 17.37 -6.04 12.22
N TYR A 33 17.51 -5.00 13.04
CA TYR A 33 16.84 -3.71 12.78
C TYR A 33 17.24 -3.11 11.42
N LYS A 34 18.53 -3.17 11.05
CA LYS A 34 19.00 -2.74 9.72
C LYS A 34 18.42 -3.61 8.60
N ALA A 35 18.34 -4.93 8.80
CA ALA A 35 17.70 -5.84 7.86
C ALA A 35 16.22 -5.49 7.65
N ASN A 36 15.52 -5.06 8.71
CA ASN A 36 14.14 -4.57 8.60
C ASN A 36 14.03 -3.33 7.70
N ILE A 37 14.95 -2.38 7.83
CA ILE A 37 15.00 -1.19 6.98
C ILE A 37 15.19 -1.58 5.52
N GLU A 38 16.19 -2.40 5.22
CA GLU A 38 16.52 -2.79 3.83
C GLU A 38 15.40 -3.61 3.17
N ILE A 39 14.78 -4.53 3.91
CA ILE A 39 13.64 -5.28 3.36
C ILE A 39 12.44 -4.37 3.16
N SER A 40 12.16 -3.45 4.09
CA SER A 40 11.08 -2.47 3.95
C SER A 40 11.29 -1.55 2.74
N GLU A 41 12.54 -1.13 2.51
CA GLU A 41 12.95 -0.35 1.33
C GLU A 41 12.73 -1.14 0.04
N ALA A 42 13.12 -2.41 -0.01
CA ALA A 42 12.98 -3.24 -1.20
C ALA A 42 11.51 -3.51 -1.60
N PHE A 43 10.54 -3.32 -0.70
CA PHE A 43 9.11 -3.35 -1.02
C PHE A 43 8.60 -2.06 -1.69
N TYR A 44 9.30 -0.93 -1.53
CA TYR A 44 8.83 0.38 -1.99
C TYR A 44 8.46 0.41 -3.48
N PRO A 45 9.28 -0.09 -4.42
CA PRO A 45 8.94 -0.04 -5.84
C PRO A 45 7.61 -0.75 -6.14
N MET A 46 7.43 -1.96 -5.62
CA MET A 46 6.22 -2.76 -5.83
C MET A 46 4.97 -2.10 -5.24
N LEU A 47 5.10 -1.52 -4.05
CA LEU A 47 4.01 -0.77 -3.42
C LEU A 47 3.64 0.47 -4.23
N SER A 48 4.64 1.23 -4.69
CA SER A 48 4.42 2.43 -5.52
C SER A 48 3.66 2.10 -6.81
N ILE A 49 4.13 1.08 -7.53
CA ILE A 49 3.52 0.61 -8.78
C ILE A 49 2.08 0.17 -8.54
N LEU A 50 1.85 -0.63 -7.50
CA LEU A 50 0.51 -1.10 -7.15
C LEU A 50 -0.42 0.06 -6.79
N GLU A 51 0.02 1.01 -5.96
CA GLU A 51 -0.83 2.13 -5.50
C GLU A 51 -1.25 3.02 -6.67
N VAL A 52 -0.31 3.39 -7.53
CA VAL A 52 -0.57 4.22 -8.72
C VAL A 52 -1.44 3.45 -9.71
N GLY A 53 -1.11 2.17 -9.96
CA GLY A 53 -1.87 1.31 -10.86
C GLY A 53 -3.31 1.13 -10.38
N LEU A 54 -3.52 0.84 -9.10
CA LEU A 54 -4.85 0.67 -8.53
C LEU A 54 -5.67 1.95 -8.67
N ARG A 55 -5.11 3.08 -8.23
CA ARG A 55 -5.76 4.40 -8.33
C ARG A 55 -6.21 4.68 -9.75
N ASN A 56 -5.31 4.60 -10.71
CA ASN A 56 -5.61 4.99 -12.09
C ASN A 56 -6.64 4.06 -12.73
N ASN A 57 -6.58 2.75 -12.45
CA ASN A 57 -7.57 1.81 -12.96
C ASN A 57 -8.95 2.03 -12.33
N MET A 58 -9.02 2.33 -11.02
CA MET A 58 -10.28 2.62 -10.35
C MET A 58 -10.89 3.94 -10.81
N ASP A 59 -10.08 5.00 -10.88
CA ASP A 59 -10.48 6.31 -11.39
C ASP A 59 -11.09 6.19 -12.79
N TYR A 60 -10.41 5.49 -13.71
CA TYR A 60 -10.94 5.23 -15.05
C TYR A 60 -12.35 4.56 -15.04
N GLN A 61 -12.58 3.59 -14.16
CA GLN A 61 -13.90 2.95 -14.05
C GLN A 61 -14.96 3.86 -13.41
N LEU A 62 -14.56 4.73 -12.47
CA LEU A 62 -15.45 5.67 -11.78
C LEU A 62 -15.85 6.81 -12.71
N THR A 63 -14.90 7.40 -13.44
CA THR A 63 -15.17 8.40 -14.48
C THR A 63 -16.18 7.88 -15.49
N ARG A 64 -16.06 6.63 -15.95
CA ARG A 64 -17.04 6.01 -16.86
C ARG A 64 -18.39 5.73 -16.21
N LYS A 65 -18.41 5.32 -14.95
CA LYS A 65 -19.65 5.04 -14.21
C LYS A 65 -20.48 6.31 -14.04
N PHE A 66 -19.84 7.42 -13.68
CA PHE A 66 -20.49 8.70 -13.37
C PHE A 66 -20.54 9.65 -14.57
N ASN A 67 -19.87 9.31 -15.67
CA ASN A 67 -19.73 10.14 -16.87
C ASN A 67 -19.19 11.55 -16.56
N ASP A 68 -18.21 11.62 -15.67
CA ASP A 68 -17.61 12.87 -15.17
C ASP A 68 -16.17 12.63 -14.69
N GLU A 69 -15.22 13.45 -15.15
CA GLU A 69 -13.83 13.42 -14.68
C GLU A 69 -13.70 13.92 -13.24
N ASN A 70 -14.67 14.70 -12.76
CA ASN A 70 -14.82 15.10 -11.37
C ASN A 70 -15.89 14.26 -10.67
N TRP A 71 -15.96 12.95 -10.97
CA TRP A 71 -16.97 12.04 -10.42
C TRP A 71 -17.13 12.13 -8.89
N PHE A 72 -16.06 12.46 -8.17
CA PHE A 72 -16.01 12.61 -6.72
C PHE A 72 -16.78 13.86 -6.21
N GLU A 73 -17.08 14.83 -7.07
CA GLU A 73 -17.97 15.97 -6.80
C GLU A 73 -19.41 15.72 -7.27
N SER A 74 -19.67 14.64 -8.02
CA SER A 74 -21.00 14.39 -8.57
C SER A 74 -22.01 14.13 -7.45
N ASN A 75 -23.23 14.64 -7.62
CA ASN A 75 -24.34 14.41 -6.67
C ASN A 75 -24.59 12.91 -6.44
N ASP A 76 -24.39 12.08 -7.47
CA ASP A 76 -24.60 10.65 -7.38
C ASP A 76 -23.52 9.94 -6.55
N PHE A 77 -22.26 10.38 -6.63
CA PHE A 77 -21.22 9.88 -5.74
C PHE A 77 -21.43 10.36 -4.29
N ILE A 78 -21.74 11.65 -4.10
CA ILE A 78 -21.94 12.24 -2.77
C ILE A 78 -23.05 11.51 -2.00
N LYS A 79 -24.15 11.12 -2.67
CA LYS A 79 -25.25 10.36 -2.06
C LYS A 79 -24.85 8.98 -1.51
N ILE A 80 -23.84 8.34 -2.10
CA ILE A 80 -23.41 6.99 -1.70
C ILE A 80 -22.14 7.00 -0.84
N ALA A 81 -21.37 8.09 -0.88
CA ALA A 81 -20.14 8.27 -0.13
C ALA A 81 -20.40 8.26 1.39
N SER A 82 -19.40 7.82 2.16
CA SER A 82 -19.40 8.03 3.61
C SER A 82 -18.64 9.32 3.96
N SER A 83 -18.75 9.77 5.21
CA SER A 83 -17.95 10.89 5.72
C SER A 83 -16.46 10.70 5.44
N TYR A 84 -15.94 9.48 5.57
CA TYR A 84 -14.52 9.20 5.28
C TYR A 84 -14.11 9.57 3.85
N GLN A 85 -14.92 9.29 2.83
CA GLN A 85 -14.60 9.68 1.46
C GLN A 85 -14.70 11.19 1.26
N ILE A 86 -15.75 11.81 1.80
CA ILE A 86 -15.97 13.26 1.70
C ILE A 86 -14.82 14.03 2.39
N ASP A 87 -14.44 13.60 3.59
CA ASP A 87 -13.34 14.19 4.35
C ASP A 87 -12.00 14.01 3.63
N SER A 88 -11.74 12.81 3.08
CA SER A 88 -10.51 12.55 2.31
C SER A 88 -10.38 13.45 1.08
N ILE A 89 -11.47 13.68 0.35
CA ILE A 89 -11.49 14.58 -0.82
C ILE A 89 -11.32 16.04 -0.39
N SER A 90 -11.99 16.44 0.70
CA SER A 90 -11.87 17.78 1.27
C SER A 90 -10.43 18.08 1.71
N ASP A 91 -9.79 17.13 2.39
CA ASP A 91 -8.41 17.29 2.87
C ASP A 91 -7.41 17.28 1.71
N ALA A 92 -7.61 16.45 0.69
CA ALA A 92 -6.83 16.50 -0.54
C ALA A 92 -6.89 17.90 -1.19
N ARG A 93 -8.09 18.47 -1.31
CA ARG A 93 -8.28 19.83 -1.82
C ARG A 93 -7.56 20.88 -0.98
N LYS A 94 -7.69 20.81 0.35
CA LYS A 94 -7.01 21.73 1.28
C LYS A 94 -5.49 21.65 1.15
N ASN A 95 -4.93 20.45 1.03
CA ASN A 95 -3.49 20.25 0.85
C ASN A 95 -2.99 20.91 -0.44
N ILE A 96 -3.68 20.69 -1.55
CA ILE A 96 -3.33 21.30 -2.85
C ILE A 96 -3.38 22.84 -2.77
N HIS A 97 -4.41 23.39 -2.12
CA HIS A 97 -4.51 24.84 -1.89
C HIS A 97 -3.39 25.37 -0.99
N ARG A 98 -3.01 24.65 0.08
CA ARG A 98 -1.90 25.03 0.96
C ARG A 98 -0.58 25.10 0.19
N GLU A 99 -0.39 24.24 -0.79
CA GLU A 99 0.77 24.26 -1.70
C GLU A 99 0.68 25.32 -2.80
N LYS A 100 -0.36 26.17 -2.79
CA LYS A 100 -0.61 27.21 -3.80
C LYS A 100 -0.71 26.66 -5.23
N LYS A 101 -1.16 25.41 -5.37
CA LYS A 101 -1.37 24.74 -6.66
C LYS A 101 -2.83 24.90 -7.10
N VAL A 102 -3.06 25.03 -8.40
CA VAL A 102 -4.41 24.97 -8.98
C VAL A 102 -5.00 23.58 -8.73
N VAL A 103 -6.22 23.51 -8.20
CA VAL A 103 -6.96 22.26 -8.01
C VAL A 103 -7.47 21.77 -9.37
N THR A 104 -7.16 20.52 -9.69
CA THR A 104 -7.59 19.83 -10.92
C THR A 104 -8.00 18.41 -10.52
N PRO A 105 -8.89 17.75 -11.28
CA PRO A 105 -9.29 16.37 -10.97
C PRO A 105 -8.08 15.45 -10.83
N GLY A 106 -7.15 15.48 -11.78
CA GLY A 106 -5.92 14.67 -11.70
C GLY A 106 -5.09 14.91 -10.43
N LYS A 107 -5.03 16.15 -9.90
CA LYS A 107 -4.33 16.42 -8.64
C LYS A 107 -5.09 15.90 -7.42
N ILE A 108 -6.42 16.00 -7.41
CA ILE A 108 -7.23 15.41 -6.32
C ILE A 108 -7.01 13.90 -6.30
N ILE A 109 -7.15 13.24 -7.45
CA ILE A 109 -6.89 11.82 -7.61
C ILE A 109 -5.48 11.48 -7.12
N ALA A 110 -4.47 12.26 -7.52
CA ALA A 110 -3.09 12.03 -7.13
C ALA A 110 -2.83 12.15 -5.61
N GLU A 111 -3.51 13.08 -4.95
CA GLU A 111 -3.40 13.39 -3.52
C GLU A 111 -4.12 12.37 -2.62
N LEU A 112 -5.13 11.68 -3.15
CA LEU A 112 -5.89 10.67 -2.41
C LEU A 112 -5.02 9.46 -2.06
N SER A 113 -4.92 9.17 -0.76
CA SER A 113 -4.11 8.07 -0.22
C SER A 113 -4.61 6.69 -0.67
N PHE A 114 -3.75 5.68 -0.58
CA PHE A 114 -4.14 4.28 -0.80
C PHE A 114 -5.32 3.83 0.07
N GLY A 115 -5.46 4.39 1.28
CA GLY A 115 -6.61 4.17 2.16
C GLY A 115 -7.94 4.53 1.51
N PHE A 116 -8.00 5.67 0.81
CA PHE A 116 -9.19 6.08 0.07
C PHE A 116 -9.59 5.03 -0.97
N TRP A 117 -8.65 4.63 -1.83
CA TRP A 117 -8.90 3.66 -2.90
C TRP A 117 -9.36 2.30 -2.36
N THR A 118 -8.69 1.77 -1.34
CA THR A 118 -9.07 0.49 -0.73
C THR A 118 -10.42 0.52 -0.01
N SER A 119 -10.83 1.68 0.54
CA SER A 119 -12.13 1.83 1.21
C SER A 119 -13.32 1.71 0.25
N LEU A 120 -13.12 1.95 -1.06
CA LEU A 120 -14.17 1.78 -2.06
C LEU A 120 -14.53 0.30 -2.31
N PHE A 121 -13.79 -0.65 -1.70
CA PHE A 121 -14.13 -2.07 -1.67
C PHE A 121 -14.92 -2.50 -0.43
N ASP A 122 -15.31 -1.57 0.45
CA ASP A 122 -16.11 -1.90 1.62
C ASP A 122 -17.51 -2.39 1.23
N SER A 123 -18.14 -3.19 2.10
CA SER A 123 -19.45 -3.81 1.84
C SER A 123 -20.54 -2.79 1.50
N ARG A 124 -20.45 -1.57 2.05
CA ARG A 124 -21.35 -0.44 1.72
C ARG A 124 -21.38 -0.12 0.23
N PHE A 125 -20.26 -0.27 -0.47
CA PHE A 125 -20.13 0.06 -1.89
C PHE A 125 -20.42 -1.12 -2.81
N GLU A 126 -20.84 -2.27 -2.26
CA GLU A 126 -21.10 -3.46 -3.07
C GLU A 126 -22.23 -3.27 -4.07
N MET A 127 -23.36 -2.68 -3.64
CA MET A 127 -24.49 -2.45 -4.53
C MET A 127 -24.24 -1.29 -5.50
N SER A 128 -23.50 -0.26 -5.08
CA SER A 128 -23.34 1.00 -5.82
C SER A 128 -22.14 1.03 -6.76
N LEU A 129 -20.97 0.53 -6.34
CA LEU A 129 -19.71 0.66 -7.09
C LEU A 129 -19.19 -0.65 -7.68
N TRP A 130 -19.37 -1.79 -7.00
CA TRP A 130 -18.66 -3.03 -7.33
C TRP A 130 -18.85 -3.51 -8.77
N LYS A 131 -20.04 -3.36 -9.35
CA LYS A 131 -20.33 -3.74 -10.75
C LYS A 131 -19.34 -3.13 -11.74
N ASN A 132 -18.89 -1.91 -11.48
CA ASN A 132 -17.94 -1.15 -12.31
C ASN A 132 -16.50 -1.36 -11.80
N LEU A 133 -16.27 -1.28 -10.48
CA LEU A 133 -14.92 -1.42 -9.92
C LEU A 133 -14.27 -2.78 -10.20
N ARG A 134 -15.05 -3.86 -10.33
CA ARG A 134 -14.50 -5.17 -10.74
C ARG A 134 -13.83 -5.14 -12.12
N LEU A 135 -14.16 -4.16 -12.96
CA LEU A 135 -13.56 -3.99 -14.30
C LEU A 135 -12.16 -3.36 -14.24
N ALA A 136 -11.78 -2.76 -13.10
CA ALA A 136 -10.42 -2.30 -12.83
C ALA A 136 -9.41 -3.46 -12.67
N PHE A 137 -9.88 -4.71 -12.66
CA PHE A 137 -9.06 -5.91 -12.49
C PHE A 137 -9.24 -6.87 -13.67
N PRO A 138 -8.85 -6.49 -14.90
CA PRO A 138 -9.10 -7.27 -16.10
C PRO A 138 -8.49 -8.68 -16.05
N ASN A 139 -7.37 -8.86 -15.35
CA ASN A 139 -6.62 -10.13 -15.31
C ASN A 139 -6.94 -10.99 -14.08
N CYS A 140 -7.68 -10.47 -13.09
CA CYS A 140 -8.08 -11.28 -11.94
C CYS A 140 -9.01 -12.42 -12.39
N PRO A 141 -8.75 -13.70 -12.09
CA PRO A 141 -9.61 -14.80 -12.53
C PRO A 141 -11.08 -14.61 -12.11
N LYS A 142 -12.03 -14.81 -13.05
CA LYS A 142 -13.47 -14.52 -12.83
C LYS A 142 -14.03 -15.18 -11.57
N LYS A 143 -13.59 -16.40 -11.24
CA LYS A 143 -14.03 -17.16 -10.05
C LYS A 143 -13.73 -16.44 -8.73
N ILE A 144 -12.60 -15.73 -8.66
CA ILE A 144 -12.15 -15.04 -7.44
C ILE A 144 -12.35 -13.52 -7.51
N ARG A 145 -12.70 -12.96 -8.67
CA ARG A 145 -12.99 -11.54 -8.89
C ARG A 145 -14.31 -11.13 -8.20
N LYS A 146 -14.25 -11.05 -6.87
CA LYS A 146 -15.35 -10.70 -5.96
C LYS A 146 -14.91 -9.53 -5.07
N ARG A 147 -15.88 -8.71 -4.64
CA ARG A 147 -15.65 -7.52 -3.79
C ARG A 147 -14.88 -7.88 -2.52
N LYS A 148 -15.27 -8.97 -1.86
CA LYS A 148 -14.61 -9.51 -0.66
C LYS A 148 -13.14 -9.87 -0.91
N THR A 149 -12.82 -10.45 -2.06
CA THR A 149 -11.44 -10.81 -2.43
C THR A 149 -10.58 -9.55 -2.57
N MET A 150 -11.07 -8.55 -3.31
CA MET A 150 -10.36 -7.28 -3.50
C MET A 150 -10.17 -6.54 -2.18
N SER A 151 -11.24 -6.43 -1.40
CA SER A 151 -11.21 -5.82 -0.07
C SER A 151 -10.17 -6.51 0.82
N SER A 152 -10.16 -7.84 0.89
CA SER A 152 -9.20 -8.58 1.72
C SER A 152 -7.75 -8.35 1.26
N LYS A 153 -7.47 -8.50 -0.04
CA LYS A 153 -6.13 -8.36 -0.59
C LYS A 153 -5.58 -6.95 -0.39
N PHE A 154 -6.28 -5.93 -0.87
CA PHE A 154 -5.75 -4.57 -0.85
C PHE A 154 -5.73 -3.97 0.56
N ASN A 155 -6.63 -4.37 1.47
CA ASN A 155 -6.48 -4.01 2.89
C ASN A 155 -5.29 -4.71 3.55
N GLY A 156 -4.97 -5.96 3.18
CA GLY A 156 -3.76 -6.64 3.63
C GLY A 156 -2.49 -5.89 3.19
N ILE A 157 -2.42 -5.51 1.92
CA ILE A 157 -1.30 -4.73 1.37
C ILE A 157 -1.23 -3.34 2.01
N ARG A 158 -2.37 -2.66 2.21
CA ARG A 158 -2.40 -1.37 2.91
C ARG A 158 -1.86 -1.46 4.33
N LYS A 159 -2.19 -2.53 5.07
CA LYS A 159 -1.64 -2.76 6.42
C LYS A 159 -0.13 -2.92 6.37
N LEU A 160 0.40 -3.75 5.47
CA LEU A 160 1.84 -3.89 5.27
C LEU A 160 2.51 -2.56 4.95
N ARG A 161 1.97 -1.83 3.97
CA ARG A 161 2.47 -0.53 3.57
C ARG A 161 2.52 0.44 4.75
N ASN A 162 1.45 0.52 5.54
CA ASN A 162 1.43 1.37 6.73
C ASN A 162 2.51 0.97 7.72
N ARG A 163 2.72 -0.33 7.98
CA ARG A 163 3.82 -0.80 8.86
C ARG A 163 5.18 -0.33 8.35
N ILE A 164 5.46 -0.47 7.05
CA ILE A 164 6.71 -0.01 6.43
C ILE A 164 6.92 1.50 6.63
N PHE A 165 5.92 2.32 6.30
CA PHE A 165 6.02 3.78 6.39
C PHE A 165 5.91 4.34 7.81
N HIS A 166 5.43 3.54 8.78
CA HIS A 166 5.54 3.84 10.21
C HIS A 166 6.82 3.29 10.84
N HIS A 167 7.71 2.69 10.03
CA HIS A 167 8.97 2.08 10.46
C HIS A 167 8.80 0.96 11.49
N GLU A 168 7.72 0.19 11.36
CA GLU A 168 7.47 -1.00 12.14
C GLU A 168 8.23 -2.20 11.60
N ALA A 169 8.45 -3.19 12.46
CA ALA A 169 9.14 -4.42 12.09
C ALA A 169 8.25 -5.35 11.24
N ILE A 170 8.73 -5.80 10.08
CA ILE A 170 8.08 -6.78 9.20
C ILE A 170 8.91 -8.05 9.00
N THR A 171 10.14 -8.08 9.51
CA THR A 171 11.12 -9.15 9.26
C THR A 171 11.15 -10.23 10.34
N TRP A 172 10.00 -10.56 10.93
CA TRP A 172 9.95 -11.57 11.98
C TRP A 172 9.89 -13.01 11.47
N ASP A 173 9.43 -13.21 10.24
CA ASP A 173 9.17 -14.52 9.65
C ASP A 173 9.36 -14.46 8.13
N LEU A 174 10.19 -15.34 7.57
CA LEU A 174 10.48 -15.38 6.13
C LEU A 174 9.26 -15.77 5.29
N GLY A 175 8.42 -16.67 5.77
CA GLY A 175 7.20 -17.10 5.09
C GLY A 175 6.21 -15.94 4.93
N VAL A 176 6.07 -15.12 5.97
CA VAL A 176 5.22 -13.91 5.96
C VAL A 176 5.75 -12.87 4.95
N ILE A 177 7.07 -12.64 4.91
CA ILE A 177 7.67 -11.71 3.92
C ILE A 177 7.43 -12.21 2.49
N ASN A 178 7.66 -13.50 2.24
CA ASN A 178 7.40 -14.09 0.93
C ASN A 178 5.92 -14.03 0.54
N ASN A 179 5.02 -14.20 1.51
CA ASN A 179 3.59 -14.04 1.29
C ASN A 179 3.24 -12.59 0.95
N TYR A 180 3.81 -11.60 1.64
CA TYR A 180 3.65 -10.18 1.29
C TYR A 180 4.08 -9.89 -0.15
N LYS A 181 5.25 -10.37 -0.55
CA LYS A 181 5.75 -10.26 -1.94
C LYS A 181 4.74 -10.85 -2.92
N LYS A 182 4.29 -12.09 -2.69
CA LYS A 182 3.32 -12.79 -3.53
C LYS A 182 1.99 -12.02 -3.65
N GLU A 183 1.48 -11.51 -2.54
CA GLU A 183 0.21 -10.77 -2.51
C GLU A 183 0.27 -9.49 -3.34
N ILE A 184 1.40 -8.76 -3.30
CA ILE A 184 1.62 -7.54 -4.09
C ILE A 184 1.77 -7.87 -5.57
N ILE A 185 2.61 -8.85 -5.92
CA ILE A 185 2.81 -9.33 -7.32
C ILE A 185 1.47 -9.69 -7.94
N GLU A 186 0.70 -10.55 -7.28
CA GLU A 186 -0.62 -10.95 -7.78
C GLU A 186 -1.58 -9.75 -7.89
N GLY A 187 -1.49 -8.79 -6.96
CA GLY A 187 -2.27 -7.55 -7.04
C GLY A 187 -1.92 -6.70 -8.26
N ILE A 188 -0.63 -6.59 -8.61
CA ILE A 188 -0.16 -5.87 -9.80
C ILE A 188 -0.64 -6.60 -11.07
N ASP A 189 -0.46 -7.91 -11.13
CA ASP A 189 -0.90 -8.75 -12.26
C ASP A 189 -2.39 -8.57 -12.56
N TRP A 190 -3.21 -8.50 -11.50
CA TRP A 190 -4.66 -8.31 -11.64
C TRP A 190 -5.02 -6.99 -12.32
N LEU A 191 -4.21 -5.94 -12.17
CA LEU A 191 -4.40 -4.62 -12.77
C LEU A 191 -3.98 -4.63 -14.24
N ASN A 192 -2.78 -5.12 -14.55
CA ASN A 192 -2.25 -5.15 -15.91
C ASN A 192 -1.12 -6.20 -16.03
N GLN A 193 -1.12 -6.98 -17.11
CA GLN A 193 -0.20 -8.11 -17.29
C GLN A 193 1.24 -7.66 -17.59
N GLY A 194 1.43 -6.51 -18.25
CA GLY A 194 2.77 -6.01 -18.59
C GLY A 194 3.41 -5.13 -17.52
N LEU A 195 2.70 -4.82 -16.43
CA LEU A 195 3.17 -3.84 -15.46
C LEU A 195 4.31 -4.38 -14.59
N LEU A 196 4.31 -5.67 -14.25
CA LEU A 196 5.43 -6.29 -13.54
C LEU A 196 6.67 -6.36 -14.42
N GLU A 197 6.54 -6.86 -15.65
CA GLU A 197 7.63 -6.98 -16.62
C GLU A 197 8.28 -5.62 -16.90
N TRP A 198 7.48 -4.57 -17.05
CA TRP A 198 7.95 -3.20 -17.25
C TRP A 198 8.79 -2.68 -16.06
N SER A 199 8.55 -3.20 -14.85
CA SER A 199 9.18 -2.74 -13.61
C SER A 199 10.24 -3.66 -13.04
N ASP A 200 10.66 -4.69 -13.79
CA ASP A 200 11.58 -5.71 -13.32
C ASP A 200 12.92 -5.12 -12.84
N ASP A 201 13.40 -4.07 -13.52
CA ASP A 201 14.62 -3.34 -13.18
C ASP A 201 14.56 -2.64 -11.80
N LEU A 202 13.36 -2.38 -11.29
CA LEU A 202 13.15 -1.76 -9.98
C LEU A 202 13.01 -2.80 -8.85
N ILE A 203 12.56 -4.02 -9.16
CA ILE A 203 12.20 -5.03 -8.18
C ILE A 203 13.41 -5.89 -7.81
N HIS A 204 14.00 -5.63 -6.65
CA HIS A 204 15.21 -6.32 -6.18
C HIS A 204 15.02 -7.04 -4.83
N ILE A 205 13.77 -7.20 -4.39
CA ILE A 205 13.42 -7.75 -3.08
C ILE A 205 13.98 -9.15 -2.81
N ASP A 206 14.03 -10.01 -3.82
CA ASP A 206 14.54 -11.38 -3.65
C ASP A 206 16.03 -11.41 -3.31
N LYS A 207 16.81 -10.52 -3.93
CA LYS A 207 18.22 -10.34 -3.61
C LYS A 207 18.40 -9.86 -2.16
N VAL A 208 17.56 -8.94 -1.70
CA VAL A 208 17.64 -8.39 -0.33
C VAL A 208 17.24 -9.44 0.71
N ILE A 209 16.15 -10.18 0.47
CA ILE A 209 15.72 -11.29 1.33
C ILE A 209 16.83 -12.32 1.45
N GLU A 210 17.42 -12.75 0.33
CA GLU A 210 18.50 -13.74 0.33
C GLU A 210 19.73 -13.28 1.13
N ASN A 211 20.12 -12.02 0.99
CA ASN A 211 21.24 -11.44 1.75
C ASN A 211 20.97 -11.35 3.26
N ARG A 212 19.70 -11.17 3.66
CA ARG A 212 19.30 -10.95 5.06
C ARG A 212 18.68 -12.15 5.76
N LYS A 213 18.39 -13.24 5.03
CA LYS A 213 17.66 -14.40 5.57
C LYS A 213 18.26 -15.03 6.82
N LYS A 214 19.57 -14.95 7.04
CA LYS A 214 20.22 -15.52 8.24
C LYS A 214 19.81 -14.81 9.53
N LEU A 215 19.32 -13.57 9.45
CA LEU A 215 18.85 -12.76 10.58
C LEU A 215 17.36 -12.95 10.87
N ILE A 216 16.62 -13.56 9.94
CA ILE A 216 15.17 -13.76 9.97
C ILE A 216 14.93 -15.24 10.19
N LYS A 217 14.23 -15.60 11.26
CA LYS A 217 13.97 -17.00 11.60
C LYS A 217 12.54 -17.39 11.25
#